data_AF-A0ABF7RFJ1-F1
#
_entry.id   AF-A0ABF7RFJ1-F1
#
_cell.length_a   1.000
_cell.length_b   1.000
_cell.length_c   1.000
_cell.angle_alpha   90.00
_cell.angle_beta   90.00
_cell.angle_gamma   90.00
#
_symmetry.space_group_name_H-M   'P 1'
#
loop_
_entity.id
_entity.type
_entity.pdbx_description
1 polymer ?
#
loop_
_entity_poly.entity_id
_entity_poly.type
_entity_poly.pdbx_seq_one_letter_code
_entity_poly.pdbx_strand_id
1 'polypeptide(L)' 'MRDEARHGWQLYKSGIVRDIYFRQDRPGVAVIAEADSIDAAKKALSEFPLAKAGLIDWDVIPLGPFTNWELLFAPGNA' A
#
# COMPACT_ATOMS: atom_id res chain seq x y z
N MET A 1 -18.97 3.48 -1.21
CA MET A 1 -18.51 2.11 -1.56
C MET A 1 -18.30 1.86 -3.05
N ARG A 2 -19.27 2.10 -3.95
CA ARG A 2 -19.03 1.91 -5.40
C ARG A 2 -17.94 2.83 -5.94
N ASP A 3 -17.91 4.09 -5.50
CA ASP A 3 -16.87 5.04 -5.92
C ASP A 3 -15.50 4.68 -5.32
N GLU A 4 -15.49 4.14 -4.10
CA GLU A 4 -14.28 3.62 -3.44
C GLU A 4 -13.65 2.48 -4.25
N ALA A 5 -14.46 1.50 -4.62
CA ALA A 5 -14.03 0.38 -5.46
C ALA A 5 -13.57 0.84 -6.85
N ARG A 6 -14.26 1.82 -7.44
CA ARG A 6 -13.86 2.41 -8.74
C ARG A 6 -12.50 3.09 -8.63
N HIS A 7 -12.28 3.89 -7.58
CA HIS A 7 -11.01 4.58 -7.37
C HIS A 7 -9.87 3.59 -7.12
N GLY A 8 -10.07 2.60 -6.26
CA GLY A 8 -9.10 1.52 -6.04
C GLY A 8 -8.73 0.78 -7.32
N TRP A 9 -9.72 0.49 -8.19
CA TRP A 9 -9.47 -0.11 -9.50
C TRP A 9 -8.68 0.80 -10.45
N GLN A 10 -8.94 2.11 -10.44
CA GLN A 10 -8.18 3.07 -11.23
C GLN A 10 -6.72 3.13 -10.78
N LEU A 11 -6.47 3.15 -9.47
CA LEU A 11 -5.12 3.13 -8.93
C LEU A 11 -4.40 1.82 -9.26
N TYR A 12 -5.09 0.69 -9.18
CA TYR A 12 -4.56 -0.60 -9.62
C TYR A 12 -4.15 -0.58 -11.09
N LYS A 13 -5.03 -0.09 -11.97
CA LYS A 13 -4.73 0.06 -13.40
C LYS A 13 -3.58 1.02 -13.71
N SER A 14 -3.33 2.00 -12.85
CA SER A 14 -2.25 2.97 -13.02
C SER A 14 -0.89 2.47 -12.52
N GLY A 15 -0.85 1.33 -11.82
CA GLY A 15 0.36 0.77 -11.21
C GLY A 15 0.66 1.30 -9.80
N ILE A 16 -0.08 2.31 -9.30
CA ILE A 16 0.12 2.85 -7.94
C ILE A 16 -0.26 1.82 -6.88
N VAL A 17 -1.30 1.01 -7.12
CA VAL A 17 -1.73 -0.04 -6.18
C VAL A 17 -1.40 -1.41 -6.76
N ARG A 18 -0.61 -2.17 -6.04
CA ARG A 18 -0.26 -3.54 -6.38
C ARG A 18 -1.28 -4.54 -5.83
N ASP A 19 -1.61 -4.41 -4.55
CA ASP A 19 -2.55 -5.29 -3.86
C ASP A 19 -3.45 -4.52 -2.89
N ILE A 20 -4.67 -5.01 -2.68
CA ILE A 20 -5.61 -4.49 -1.68
C ILE A 20 -6.23 -5.67 -0.93
N TYR A 21 -6.17 -5.62 0.40
CA TYR A 21 -6.73 -6.65 1.27
C TYR A 21 -7.65 -6.04 2.31
N PHE A 22 -8.74 -6.72 2.63
CA PHE A 22 -9.48 -6.42 3.85
C PHE A 22 -8.70 -6.90 5.07
N ARG A 23 -8.55 -5.99 6.02
CA ARG A 23 -8.03 -6.33 7.33
C ARG A 23 -8.95 -7.33 8.01
N GLN A 24 -8.36 -8.31 8.69
CA GLN A 24 -9.11 -9.32 9.46
C GLN A 24 -9.20 -8.97 10.94
N ASP A 25 -8.40 -8.02 11.42
CA ASP A 25 -8.34 -7.61 12.82
C ASP A 25 -9.29 -6.45 13.17
N ARG A 26 -9.55 -5.56 12.21
CA ARG A 26 -10.44 -4.40 12.35
C ARG A 26 -11.00 -3.94 11.00
N PRO A 27 -12.05 -3.12 10.95
CA PRO A 27 -12.52 -2.53 9.70
C PRO A 27 -11.43 -1.72 8.99
N GLY A 28 -11.34 -1.87 7.67
CA GLY A 28 -10.40 -1.14 6.82
C GLY A 28 -9.68 -2.05 5.84
N VAL A 29 -8.77 -1.45 5.08
CA VAL A 29 -7.94 -2.14 4.09
C VAL A 29 -6.47 -1.98 4.39
N ALA A 30 -5.67 -2.96 3.98
CA ALA A 30 -4.24 -2.82 3.80
C ALA A 30 -3.96 -2.76 2.29
N VAL A 31 -3.17 -1.77 1.88
CA VAL A 31 -2.85 -1.53 0.47
C VAL A 31 -1.35 -1.63 0.31
N ILE A 32 -0.90 -2.44 -0.65
CA ILE A 32 0.48 -2.42 -1.12
C ILE A 32 0.54 -1.42 -2.25
N ALA A 33 1.16 -0.25 -2.00
CA ALA A 33 1.30 0.83 -2.97
C ALA A 33 2.73 0.95 -3.47
N GLU A 34 2.90 1.18 -4.77
CA GLU A 34 4.18 1.47 -5.42
C GLU A 34 4.25 2.98 -5.72
N ALA A 35 5.15 3.69 -5.04
CA ALA A 35 5.32 5.13 -5.17
C ALA A 35 6.77 5.54 -4.86
N ASP A 36 7.22 6.64 -5.47
CA ASP A 36 8.60 7.14 -5.33
C ASP A 36 8.90 7.72 -3.94
N SER A 37 7.86 8.03 -3.15
CA SER A 37 8.00 8.60 -1.81
C SER A 37 6.75 8.38 -0.97
N ILE A 38 6.92 8.53 0.35
CA ILE A 38 5.82 8.52 1.32
C ILE A 38 4.79 9.60 0.98
N ASP A 39 5.23 10.80 0.58
CA ASP A 39 4.33 11.91 0.24
C ASP A 39 3.52 11.63 -1.03
N ALA A 40 4.13 11.01 -2.04
CA ALA A 40 3.43 10.58 -3.24
C ALA A 40 2.37 9.51 -2.92
N ALA A 41 2.72 8.53 -2.07
CA ALA A 41 1.78 7.52 -1.60
C ALA A 41 0.62 8.15 -0.81
N LYS A 42 0.92 9.01 0.18
CA LYS A 42 -0.09 9.72 0.97
C LYS A 42 -1.03 10.54 0.11
N LYS A 43 -0.48 11.27 -0.86
CA LYS A 43 -1.28 12.06 -1.81
C LYS A 43 -2.23 11.14 -2.58
N ALA A 44 -1.73 10.08 -3.20
CA ALA A 44 -2.56 9.15 -3.97
C ALA A 44 -3.65 8.48 -3.11
N LEU A 45 -3.31 8.04 -1.89
CA LEU A 45 -4.25 7.39 -0.97
C LEU A 45 -5.29 8.38 -0.41
N SER A 46 -4.91 9.64 -0.18
CA SER A 46 -5.85 10.68 0.26
C SER A 46 -6.95 11.00 -0.75
N GLU A 47 -6.77 10.59 -2.03
CA GLU A 47 -7.75 10.80 -3.07
C GLU A 47 -8.93 9.82 -3.02
N PHE A 48 -8.85 8.76 -2.21
CA PHE A 48 -9.98 7.85 -2.00
C PHE A 48 -11.21 8.62 -1.50
N PRO A 49 -12.41 8.34 -2.04
CA PRO A 49 -13.64 9.05 -1.66
C PRO A 49 -13.90 9.10 -0.16
N LEU A 50 -13.67 8.00 0.58
CA LEU A 50 -13.83 7.99 2.03
C LEU A 50 -12.79 8.84 2.76
N ALA A 51 -11.56 8.91 2.25
CA ALA A 51 -10.49 9.75 2.82
C ALA A 51 -10.79 11.23 2.61
N LYS A 52 -11.23 11.62 1.41
CA LYS A 52 -11.69 12.99 1.12
C LYS A 52 -12.88 13.42 1.98
N ALA A 53 -13.74 12.47 2.33
CA ALA A 53 -14.88 12.71 3.22
C ALA A 53 -14.49 12.76 4.71
N GLY A 54 -13.21 12.56 5.06
CA GLY A 54 -12.74 12.54 6.45
C GLY A 54 -13.21 11.33 7.25
N LEU A 55 -13.63 10.26 6.58
CA LEU A 55 -14.17 9.05 7.22
C LEU A 55 -13.11 7.98 7.50
N ILE A 56 -12.00 8.04 6.77
CA ILE A 56 -10.83 7.19 6.96
C ILE A 56 -9.58 8.05 6.91
N ASP A 57 -8.49 7.52 7.47
CA ASP A 57 -7.14 8.07 7.37
C ASP A 57 -6.16 6.95 7.03
N TRP A 58 -4.97 7.33 6.58
CA TRP A 58 -3.93 6.43 6.10
C TRP A 58 -2.69 6.49 6.99
N ASP A 59 -2.35 5.34 7.56
CA ASP A 59 -1.00 5.10 8.07
C ASP A 59 -0.12 4.56 6.93
N VAL A 60 0.99 5.24 6.66
CA VAL A 60 1.87 4.91 5.53
C VAL A 60 3.23 4.49 6.06
N ILE A 61 3.52 3.20 5.87
CA ILE A 61 4.76 2.56 6.31
C ILE A 61 5.62 2.30 5.07
N PRO A 62 6.82 2.90 4.96
CA PRO A 62 7.71 2.62 3.84
C PRO A 62 8.24 1.18 3.92
N LEU A 63 8.16 0.46 2.80
CA LEU A 63 8.65 -0.91 2.69
C LEU A 63 9.89 -0.95 1.81
N GLY A 64 10.88 -1.77 2.20
CA GLY A 64 12.11 -1.99 1.45
C GLY A 64 12.38 -3.48 1.27
N PRO A 65 13.38 -3.84 0.44
CA PRO A 65 13.78 -5.23 0.28
C PRO A 65 14.27 -5.79 1.62
N PHE A 66 13.92 -7.05 1.90
CA PHE A 66 14.46 -7.76 3.06
C PHE A 66 15.87 -8.27 2.74
N THR A 67 16.88 -7.41 2.91
CA THR A 67 18.27 -7.68 2.53
C THR A 67 18.92 -8.80 3.35
N ASN A 68 18.35 -9.17 4.50
CA ASN A 68 18.84 -10.27 5.32
C ASN A 68 18.87 -11.63 4.59
N TRP A 69 18.21 -11.77 3.43
CA TRP A 69 18.39 -12.94 2.57
C TRP A 69 19.85 -13.14 2.13
N GLU A 70 20.65 -12.08 2.06
CA GLU A 70 22.08 -12.14 1.73
C GLU A 70 22.87 -13.02 2.71
N LEU A 71 22.39 -13.17 3.96
CA LEU A 71 22.99 -14.07 4.94
C LEU A 71 23.04 -15.53 4.47
N LEU A 72 22.10 -15.95 3.63
CA LEU A 72 22.06 -17.31 3.07
C LEU A 72 23.27 -17.60 2.16
N PHE A 73 23.90 -16.55 1.61
CA PHE A 73 25.01 -16.67 0.66
C PHE A 73 26.38 -16.30 1.26
N ALA A 74 26.45 -16.12 2.59
CA ALA A 74 27.71 -15.87 3.27
C ALA A 74 28.66 -17.09 3.16
N PRO A 75 30.00 -16.87 3.08
CA PRO A 75 30.96 -17.96 3.05
C PRO A 75 30.78 -18.89 4.26
N GLY A 76 30.56 -20.19 4.01
CA GLY A 76 30.32 -21.20 5.04
C GLY A 76 28.87 -21.69 5.18
N ASN A 77 27.93 -21.12 4.42
CA ASN A 77 26.53 -21.58 4.36
C ASN A 77 26.21 -22.43 3.11
N ALA A 78 27.23 -22.89 2.36
CA ALA A 78 27.10 -23.75 1.17
C ALA A 78 27.37 -25.22 1.49
#